data_AF-A0A829GT11-F1
#
_entry.id   AF-A0A829GT11-F1
#
_cell.length_a   1.000
_cell.length_b   1.000
_cell.length_c   1.000
_cell.angle_alpha   90.00
_cell.angle_beta   90.00
_cell.angle_gamma   90.00
#
_symmetry.space_group_name_H-M   'P 1'
#
loop_
_entity.id
_entity.type
_entity.pdbx_description
1 polymer ?
#
loop_
_entity_poly.entity_id
_entity_poly.type
_entity_poly.pdbx_seq_one_letter_code
_entity_poly.pdbx_strand_id
1 'polypeptide(L)' 'MNTKSLIISQDLCGVGQVSMSVALPLAAGLGLTPYVLPTALLSSHTGGLGANT' A
#
# COMPACT_ATOMS: atom_id res chain seq x y z
N MET A 1 -2.78 -21.62 -13.92
CA MET A 1 -1.95 -20.41 -14.09
C MET A 1 -1.08 -20.28 -12.85
N ASN A 2 0.24 -20.15 -13.00
CA ASN A 2 1.16 -19.98 -11.88
C ASN A 2 1.21 -18.48 -11.51
N THR A 3 0.49 -18.07 -10.48
CA THR A 3 0.50 -16.67 -10.00
C THR A 3 1.79 -16.40 -9.24
N LYS A 4 2.55 -15.37 -9.67
CA LYS A 4 3.78 -14.99 -9.00
C LYS A 4 3.45 -14.35 -7.65
N SER A 5 4.16 -14.76 -6.61
CA SER A 5 4.05 -14.22 -5.27
C SER A 5 5.02 -13.06 -5.05
N LEU A 6 4.64 -12.08 -4.24
CA LEU A 6 5.53 -10.97 -3.85
C LEU A 6 5.24 -10.50 -2.42
N ILE A 7 6.24 -9.92 -1.75
CA ILE A 7 6.08 -9.31 -0.43
C ILE A 7 5.93 -7.80 -0.59
N ILE A 8 4.91 -7.21 0.04
CA ILE A 8 4.74 -5.75 0.12
C ILE A 8 5.00 -5.32 1.57
N SER A 9 6.17 -4.73 1.80
CA SER A 9 6.55 -4.18 3.11
C SER A 9 6.58 -2.66 3.05
N GLN A 10 5.41 -2.04 3.17
CA GLN A 10 5.25 -0.60 3.18
C GLN A 10 4.26 -0.17 4.27
N ASP A 11 4.03 1.12 4.44
CA ASP A 11 3.00 1.66 5.32
C ASP A 11 1.59 1.48 4.73
N LEU A 12 0.58 1.41 5.59
CA LEU A 12 -0.83 1.47 5.19
C LEU A 12 -1.45 2.75 5.73
N CYS A 13 -1.81 3.63 4.81
CA CYS A 13 -2.53 4.88 5.10
C CYS A 13 -4.01 4.72 4.78
N GLY A 14 -4.89 5.14 5.70
CA GLY A 14 -6.34 5.16 5.48
C GLY A 14 -6.76 6.18 4.40
N VAL A 15 -6.09 7.34 4.36
CA VAL A 15 -6.29 8.40 3.36
C VAL A 15 -4.95 8.79 2.73
N GLY A 16 -4.91 9.04 1.42
CA GLY A 16 -3.72 9.61 0.78
C GLY A 16 -3.23 8.98 -0.52
N GLN A 17 -3.85 7.91 -1.04
CA GLN A 17 -3.46 7.29 -2.31
C GLN A 17 -1.93 7.04 -2.40
N VAL A 18 -1.36 6.45 -1.36
CA VAL A 18 0.08 6.11 -1.28
C VAL A 18 0.28 4.68 -0.83
N SER A 19 1.49 4.16 -1.07
CA SER A 19 1.99 2.95 -0.44
C SER A 19 1.10 1.73 -0.68
N MET A 20 0.81 0.91 0.34
CA MET A 20 0.01 -0.31 0.16
C MET A 20 -1.39 -0.07 -0.43
N SER A 21 -2.01 1.09 -0.15
CA SER A 21 -3.33 1.42 -0.70
C SER A 21 -3.32 1.53 -2.24
N VAL A 22 -2.16 1.80 -2.84
CA VAL A 22 -1.93 1.82 -4.29
C VAL A 22 -1.32 0.52 -4.79
N ALA A 23 -0.37 -0.06 -4.05
CA ALA A 23 0.35 -1.25 -4.47
C ALA A 23 -0.56 -2.49 -4.57
N LEU A 24 -1.55 -2.65 -3.66
CA LEU A 24 -2.45 -3.81 -3.64
C LEU A 24 -3.40 -3.87 -4.86
N PRO A 25 -4.09 -2.78 -5.25
CA PRO A 25 -4.87 -2.77 -6.49
C PRO A 25 -4.03 -3.07 -7.74
N LEU A 26 -2.80 -2.54 -7.81
CA LEU A 26 -1.88 -2.82 -8.92
C LEU A 26 -1.48 -4.30 -8.95
N ALA A 27 -1.11 -4.88 -7.80
CA ALA A 27 -0.78 -6.30 -7.71
C ALA A 27 -1.97 -7.20 -8.12
N ALA A 28 -3.18 -6.84 -7.70
CA ALA A 28 -4.40 -7.54 -8.09
C ALA A 28 -4.66 -7.45 -9.61
N GLY A 29 -4.53 -6.25 -10.20
CA GLY A 29 -4.68 -6.03 -11.64
C GLY A 29 -3.64 -6.79 -12.48
N LEU A 30 -2.46 -7.04 -11.93
CA LEU A 30 -1.38 -7.82 -12.55
C LEU A 30 -1.47 -9.34 -12.29
N GLY A 31 -2.48 -9.81 -11.54
CA GLY A 31 -2.63 -11.23 -11.21
C GLY A 31 -1.53 -11.77 -10.30
N LEU A 32 -0.97 -10.91 -9.44
CA LEU A 32 0.06 -11.28 -8.46
C LEU A 32 -0.57 -11.63 -7.11
N THR A 33 0.09 -12.49 -6.34
CA THR A 33 -0.32 -12.84 -4.97
C THR A 33 0.53 -12.05 -3.95
N PRO A 34 0.01 -10.94 -3.38
CA PRO A 34 0.74 -10.16 -2.39
C PRO A 34 0.69 -10.80 -1.00
N TYR A 35 1.84 -10.85 -0.33
CA TYR A 35 1.99 -11.08 1.12
C TYR A 35 2.32 -9.73 1.77
N VAL A 36 1.39 -9.20 2.56
CA VAL A 36 1.53 -7.87 3.16
C VAL A 36 2.26 -7.91 4.50
N LEU A 37 3.21 -7.00 4.68
CA LEU A 37 3.93 -6.78 5.93
C LEU A 37 3.91 -5.28 6.26
N PRO A 38 2.85 -4.79 6.93
CA PRO A 38 2.75 -3.37 7.26
C PRO A 38 3.92 -2.88 8.10
N THR A 39 4.63 -1.84 7.63
CA THR A 39 5.70 -1.18 8.40
C THR A 39 5.15 -0.16 9.39
N ALA A 40 3.98 0.42 9.07
CA ALA A 40 3.22 1.33 9.93
C ALA A 40 1.75 1.35 9.51
N LEU A 41 0.85 1.66 10.44
CA LEU A 41 -0.57 1.92 10.18
C LEU A 41 -0.88 3.37 10.50
N LEU A 42 -1.41 4.11 9.53
CA LEU A 42 -1.71 5.53 9.64
C LEU A 42 -3.17 5.82 9.26
N SER A 43 -3.79 6.77 9.95
CA SER A 43 -5.10 7.31 9.52
C SER A 43 -5.01 7.99 8.16
N SER A 44 -3.88 8.65 7.89
CA SER A 44 -3.58 9.31 6.63
C SER A 44 -2.08 9.37 6.34
N HIS A 45 -1.72 9.50 5.06
CA HIS A 45 -0.37 9.85 4.65
C HIS A 45 0.09 11.18 5.25
N THR A 46 1.41 11.30 5.41
CA THR A 46 2.08 12.42 6.08
C THR A 46 2.34 13.62 5.16
N GLY A 47 2.00 13.51 3.88
CA GLY A 47 2.18 14.56 2.86
C GLY A 47 1.15 15.68 2.89
N GLY A 48 0.29 15.78 3.91
CA GLY A 48 -0.64 16.90 4.02
C GLY A 48 -1.88 16.77 4.91
N LEU A 49 -1.99 15.79 5.82
CA LEU A 49 -3.16 15.66 6.71
C LEU A 49 -2.93 16.18 8.14
N GLY A 50 -2.58 17.47 8.16
CA GLY A 50 -2.30 18.34 9.29
C GLY A 50 -1.42 19.47 8.76
N ALA A 51 -2.02 20.56 8.28
CA ALA A 51 -1.37 21.52 7.38
C ALA A 51 0.03 21.99 7.81
N ASN A 52 1.02 21.81 6.92
CA ASN A 52 2.08 22.77 6.57
C ASN A 52 2.59 22.38 5.17
N THR A 53 2.49 23.32 4.23
CA THR A 53 3.25 23.31 2.96
C THR A 53 4.73 23.57 3.25
#